data_AF-R7EU22-F1
#
_entry.id   AF-R7EU22-F1
#
_cell.length_a   1.000
_cell.length_b   1.000
_cell.length_c   1.000
_cell.angle_alpha   90.00
_cell.angle_beta   90.00
_cell.angle_gamma   90.00
#
_symmetry.space_group_name_H-M   'P 1'
#
loop_
_entity.id
_entity.type
_entity.pdbx_description
1 polymer ?
#
loop_
_entity_poly.entity_id
_entity_poly.type
_entity_poly.pdbx_seq_one_letter_code
_entity_poly.pdbx_strand_id
1 'polypeptide(L)'
;MKHSIACKIAVSLLMVILGLQVFTACEDDPKPGPGVPSPRSTDFPSLVQIYTKMKDLPTSQNVLDYRVIRIADYWEGEELNILPEIPFYAYSDSISHKELFNYLTTVNNDTCFHEGVEYYEVGNVLFHNMLLQISYIEDITDLQITAVTDYDAEHPAGSNLEDICYISYGSVDKYVHSGYSFDQAMANGLYPLYHEYAQENLKDFRAAVYLEEAEKHCWKMGMKEIMYHELASEVNPEHPLKMLAGFPPTLSFTHKPNQKCQIEVTRTAQIPGGKFPARVSKRVYTIQ
;
A
#
# COMPACT_ATOMS: atom_id res chain seq x y z
N MET A 1 60.33 -37.56 -7.87
CA MET A 1 60.41 -36.56 -6.78
C MET A 1 59.32 -36.87 -5.76
N LYS A 2 59.69 -37.19 -4.51
CA LYS A 2 58.73 -37.46 -3.43
C LYS A 2 58.10 -36.14 -3.00
N HIS A 3 56.90 -35.83 -3.52
CA HIS A 3 56.14 -34.69 -3.01
C HIS A 3 55.76 -34.99 -1.56
N SER A 4 56.44 -34.30 -0.64
CA SER A 4 56.27 -34.46 0.81
C SER A 4 54.81 -34.26 1.20
N ILE A 5 54.28 -35.14 2.04
CA ILE A 5 52.95 -35.06 2.65
C ILE A 5 52.73 -33.66 3.27
N ALA A 6 53.79 -33.01 3.76
CA ALA A 6 53.77 -31.64 4.25
C ALA A 6 53.28 -30.61 3.22
N CYS A 7 53.59 -30.82 1.94
CA CYS A 7 53.17 -29.91 0.87
C CYS A 7 51.66 -30.06 0.58
N LYS A 8 51.13 -31.28 0.68
CA LYS A 8 49.68 -31.51 0.53
C LYS A 8 48.90 -30.96 1.73
N ILE A 9 49.43 -31.14 2.95
CA ILE A 9 48.83 -30.57 4.16
C ILE A 9 48.85 -29.04 4.11
N ALA A 10 49.96 -28.43 3.66
CA ALA A 10 50.07 -26.98 3.51
C ALA A 10 49.06 -26.43 2.48
N VAL A 11 48.88 -27.08 1.34
CA VAL A 11 47.89 -26.67 0.33
C VAL A 11 46.46 -26.86 0.85
N SER A 12 46.15 -27.95 1.54
CA SER A 12 44.83 -28.17 2.16
C SER A 12 44.55 -27.14 3.26
N LEU A 13 45.54 -26.79 4.10
CA LEU A 13 45.38 -25.74 5.11
C LEU A 13 45.18 -24.36 4.47
N LEU A 14 45.91 -24.07 3.39
CA LEU A 14 45.76 -22.81 2.65
C LEU A 14 44.36 -22.69 2.04
N MET A 15 43.81 -23.79 1.49
CA MET A 15 42.45 -23.83 0.95
C MET A 15 41.38 -23.73 2.04
N VAL A 16 41.62 -24.27 3.24
CA VAL A 16 40.72 -24.09 4.39
C VAL A 16 40.79 -22.66 4.93
N ILE A 17 41.96 -22.01 4.97
CA ILE A 17 42.09 -20.61 5.40
C ILE A 17 41.48 -19.65 4.36
N LEU A 18 41.69 -19.89 3.07
CA LEU A 18 41.04 -19.14 2.00
C LEU A 18 39.53 -19.36 2.01
N GLY A 19 39.07 -20.58 2.27
CA GLY A 19 37.65 -20.89 2.47
C GLY A 19 37.07 -20.20 3.70
N LEU A 20 37.81 -20.15 4.82
CA LEU A 20 37.37 -19.44 6.03
C LEU A 20 37.23 -17.93 5.80
N GLN A 21 38.08 -17.30 4.98
CA GLN A 21 37.90 -15.89 4.62
C GLN A 21 36.64 -15.63 3.78
N VAL A 22 36.13 -16.64 3.06
CA VAL A 22 34.86 -16.56 2.33
C VAL A 22 33.64 -16.78 3.25
N PHE A 23 33.83 -17.39 4.43
CA PHE A 23 32.75 -17.64 5.40
C PHE A 23 32.77 -16.72 6.64
N THR A 24 33.82 -15.91 6.84
CA THR A 24 33.88 -14.89 7.91
C THR A 24 33.58 -13.47 7.45
N ALA A 25 33.13 -13.30 6.22
CA ALA A 25 32.61 -12.05 5.73
C ALA A 25 31.08 -12.17 5.59
N CYS A 26 30.37 -11.95 6.71
CA CYS A 26 29.16 -11.14 6.59
C CYS A 26 29.66 -9.76 6.17
N GLU A 27 29.92 -9.57 4.88
CA GLU A 27 30.12 -8.25 4.34
C GLU A 27 28.80 -7.52 4.56
N ASP A 28 28.85 -6.42 5.31
CA ASP A 28 27.87 -5.35 5.16
C ASP A 28 27.67 -5.16 3.66
N ASP A 29 26.42 -5.20 3.20
CA ASP A 29 26.06 -4.97 1.81
C ASP A 29 26.93 -3.84 1.23
N PRO A 30 27.48 -4.00 0.01
CA PRO A 30 28.32 -2.98 -0.58
C PRO A 30 27.56 -1.67 -0.52
N LYS A 31 28.08 -0.71 0.26
CA LYS A 31 27.50 0.64 0.34
C LYS A 31 27.29 1.09 -1.11
N PRO A 32 26.06 1.42 -1.51
CA PRO A 32 25.80 1.84 -2.88
C PRO A 32 26.81 2.94 -3.21
N GLY A 33 27.53 2.78 -4.32
CA GLY A 33 28.47 3.79 -4.79
C GLY A 33 27.75 5.14 -4.92
N PRO A 34 28.47 6.27 -4.93
CA PRO A 34 27.86 7.58 -5.09
C PRO A 34 27.13 7.63 -6.44
N GLY A 35 25.83 7.29 -6.42
CA GLY A 35 24.94 7.49 -7.54
C GLY A 35 24.88 8.98 -7.82
N VAL A 36 24.89 9.34 -9.10
CA VAL A 36 24.56 10.72 -9.48
C VAL A 36 23.11 10.94 -9.02
N PRO A 37 22.84 11.91 -8.13
CA PRO A 37 21.48 12.21 -7.73
C PRO A 37 20.65 12.45 -8.99
N SER A 38 19.47 11.83 -9.08
CA SER A 38 18.46 12.32 -10.02
C SER A 38 18.35 13.84 -9.82
N PRO A 39 18.29 14.66 -10.89
CA PRO A 39 18.23 16.11 -10.77
C PRO A 39 17.05 16.48 -9.87
N ARG A 40 17.37 16.81 -8.61
CA ARG A 40 16.38 17.13 -7.60
C ARG A 40 15.70 18.42 -8.04
N SER A 41 14.38 18.40 -8.16
CA SER A 41 13.65 19.63 -7.90
C SER A 41 13.84 19.93 -6.42
N THR A 42 14.51 21.03 -6.10
CA THR A 42 14.58 21.57 -4.74
C THR A 42 13.21 21.99 -4.21
N ASP A 43 12.18 21.91 -5.04
CA ASP A 43 10.87 22.50 -4.76
C ASP A 43 9.85 21.47 -4.24
N PHE A 44 10.13 20.16 -4.28
CA PHE A 44 9.16 19.13 -3.84
C PHE A 44 9.77 17.81 -3.32
N PRO A 45 10.02 17.63 -2.01
CA PRO A 45 10.27 16.31 -1.45
C PRO A 45 8.93 15.66 -1.02
N SER A 46 8.26 14.94 -1.92
CA SER A 46 7.03 14.17 -1.58
C SER A 46 7.29 12.66 -1.67
N LEU A 47 8.27 12.17 -0.91
CA LEU A 47 8.75 10.78 -0.94
C LEU A 47 7.89 9.87 -0.05
N VAL A 48 7.81 8.57 -0.37
CA VAL A 48 7.31 7.57 0.58
C VAL A 48 8.38 7.35 1.64
N GLN A 49 8.07 7.70 2.89
CA GLN A 49 8.99 7.57 4.03
C GLN A 49 8.64 6.41 4.93
N ILE A 50 7.36 6.04 4.95
CA ILE A 50 6.79 5.04 5.85
C ILE A 50 5.97 4.07 5.01
N TYR A 51 6.20 2.79 5.22
CA TYR A 51 5.23 1.80 4.80
C TYR A 51 4.42 1.27 5.98
N THR A 52 3.12 1.08 5.81
CA THR A 52 2.23 0.59 6.87
C THR A 52 1.60 -0.74 6.52
N LYS A 53 1.24 -1.51 7.56
CA LYS A 53 0.43 -2.73 7.39
C LYS A 53 -1.03 -2.40 7.19
N MET A 54 -1.71 -3.11 6.30
CA MET A 54 -3.17 -3.08 6.26
C MET A 54 -3.76 -3.84 7.44
N LYS A 55 -4.46 -3.14 8.33
CA LYS A 55 -5.21 -3.78 9.40
C LYS A 55 -6.64 -4.09 8.97
N ASP A 56 -7.12 -5.24 9.42
CA ASP A 56 -8.51 -5.62 9.23
C ASP A 56 -9.39 -4.80 10.17
N LEU A 57 -10.45 -4.22 9.62
CA LEU A 57 -11.41 -3.45 10.40
C LEU A 57 -12.14 -4.36 11.39
N PRO A 58 -12.51 -3.88 12.59
CA PRO A 58 -13.37 -4.62 13.50
C PRO A 58 -14.79 -4.75 12.93
N THR A 59 -15.49 -5.86 13.22
CA THR A 59 -16.87 -6.08 12.77
C THR A 59 -17.79 -5.00 13.33
N SER A 60 -18.40 -4.22 12.43
CA SER A 60 -19.44 -3.24 12.76
C SER A 60 -20.79 -3.94 12.77
N GLN A 61 -21.57 -3.76 13.83
CA GLN A 61 -22.97 -4.21 13.88
C GLN A 61 -23.95 -3.23 13.22
N ASN A 62 -23.46 -2.08 12.73
CA ASN A 62 -24.30 -1.06 12.12
C ASN A 62 -24.66 -1.43 10.67
N VAL A 63 -25.88 -1.09 10.27
CA VAL A 63 -26.27 -1.10 8.86
C VAL A 63 -25.55 0.05 8.17
N LEU A 64 -24.80 -0.25 7.12
CA LEU A 64 -24.04 0.73 6.35
C LEU A 64 -24.86 1.23 5.17
N ASP A 65 -24.59 2.44 4.71
CA ASP A 65 -25.15 2.96 3.46
C ASP A 65 -24.42 2.29 2.28
N TYR A 66 -25.17 1.82 1.28
CA TYR A 66 -24.63 1.15 0.09
C TYR A 66 -23.58 1.97 -0.67
N ARG A 67 -23.53 3.29 -0.47
CA ARG A 67 -22.60 4.19 -1.14
C ARG A 67 -21.24 4.26 -0.43
N VAL A 68 -21.13 3.88 0.83
CA VAL A 68 -19.90 4.04 1.64
C VAL A 68 -19.68 2.85 2.56
N ILE A 69 -18.94 1.85 2.06
CA ILE A 69 -18.59 0.63 2.81
C ILE A 69 -17.07 0.48 2.83
N ARG A 70 -16.44 0.83 3.96
CA ARG A 70 -14.99 0.75 4.14
C ARG A 70 -14.53 -0.69 4.32
N ILE A 71 -13.52 -1.12 3.55
CA ILE A 71 -13.02 -2.51 3.58
C ILE A 71 -11.61 -2.65 4.15
N ALA A 72 -10.88 -1.54 4.36
CA ALA A 72 -9.57 -1.50 5.00
C ALA A 72 -9.31 -0.15 5.70
N ASP A 73 -8.42 -0.12 6.70
CA ASP A 73 -8.02 1.11 7.41
C ASP A 73 -6.55 1.48 7.17
N TYR A 74 -6.29 2.63 6.51
CA TYR A 74 -4.92 3.07 6.20
C TYR A 74 -4.18 3.73 7.35
N TRP A 75 -4.91 4.12 8.38
CA TRP A 75 -4.35 4.85 9.51
C TRP A 75 -3.91 3.93 10.66
N GLU A 76 -4.43 2.70 10.70
CA GLU A 76 -4.12 1.76 11.77
C GLU A 76 -3.12 0.70 11.28
N GLY A 77 -1.85 1.07 11.11
CA GLY A 77 -0.79 0.13 10.73
C GLY A 77 0.37 0.13 11.73
N GLU A 78 1.13 -0.98 11.78
CA GLU A 78 2.49 -0.94 12.30
C GLU A 78 3.34 -0.17 11.29
N GLU A 79 3.95 0.94 11.73
CA GLU A 79 4.79 1.80 10.90
C GLU A 79 6.15 1.13 10.67
N LEU A 80 6.50 0.92 9.40
CA LEU A 80 7.86 0.59 8.98
C LEU A 80 8.64 1.90 8.82
N ASN A 81 9.22 2.36 9.92
CA ASN A 81 10.20 3.44 9.91
C ASN A 81 11.62 2.86 9.76
N ILE A 82 12.55 3.64 9.20
CA ILE A 82 14.00 3.30 9.19
C ILE A 82 14.57 3.57 10.58
N LEU A 83 14.02 2.95 11.60
CA LEU A 83 14.48 3.05 12.98
C LEU A 83 15.00 1.69 13.43
N PRO A 84 16.18 1.62 14.08
CA PRO A 84 16.85 0.37 14.43
C PRO A 84 16.15 -0.43 15.54
N GLU A 85 15.02 0.05 16.05
CA GLU A 85 14.45 -0.37 17.33
C GLU A 85 13.61 -1.66 17.23
N ILE A 86 13.21 -2.08 16.02
CA ILE A 86 12.49 -3.34 15.80
C ILE A 86 13.24 -4.19 14.77
N PRO A 87 13.86 -5.31 15.18
CA PRO A 87 14.80 -6.05 14.31
C PRO A 87 14.10 -6.79 13.16
N PHE A 88 12.83 -7.20 13.30
CA PHE A 88 12.12 -8.04 12.33
C PHE A 88 10.63 -7.71 12.27
N TYR A 89 10.04 -7.80 11.08
CA TYR A 89 8.64 -7.47 10.83
C TYR A 89 7.72 -8.70 10.90
N ALA A 90 6.46 -8.52 11.30
CA ALA A 90 5.52 -9.63 11.59
C ALA A 90 5.22 -10.59 10.42
N TYR A 91 5.67 -10.31 9.20
CA TYR A 91 5.56 -11.23 8.07
C TYR A 91 6.70 -12.24 7.98
N SER A 92 7.83 -12.00 8.67
CA SER A 92 8.99 -12.88 8.61
C SER A 92 10.04 -12.54 9.67
N ASP A 93 10.46 -13.55 10.42
CA ASP A 93 11.62 -13.48 11.34
C ASP A 93 12.96 -13.56 10.60
N SER A 94 12.96 -13.63 9.27
CA SER A 94 14.14 -13.79 8.42
C SER A 94 14.44 -12.58 7.53
N ILE A 95 13.65 -11.51 7.63
CA ILE A 95 13.93 -10.23 6.96
C ILE A 95 13.73 -9.07 7.93
N SER A 96 14.74 -8.24 8.05
CA SER A 96 14.66 -7.03 8.86
C SER A 96 13.73 -5.98 8.23
N HIS A 97 13.27 -5.03 9.05
CA HIS A 97 12.48 -3.88 8.58
C HIS A 97 13.21 -3.11 7.47
N LYS A 98 14.53 -2.90 7.64
CA LYS A 98 15.37 -2.21 6.65
C LYS A 98 15.43 -2.96 5.33
N GLU A 99 15.66 -4.28 5.37
CA GLU A 99 15.68 -5.11 4.16
C GLU A 99 14.32 -5.14 3.46
N LEU A 100 13.21 -5.19 4.23
CA LEU A 100 11.86 -5.12 3.67
C LEU A 100 11.59 -3.76 3.02
N PHE A 101 12.01 -2.66 3.65
CA PHE A 101 11.89 -1.31 3.09
C PHE A 101 12.68 -1.16 1.79
N ASN A 102 13.93 -1.62 1.76
CA ASN A 102 14.78 -1.63 0.56
C ASN A 102 14.20 -2.51 -0.55
N TYR A 103 13.60 -3.64 -0.19
CA TYR A 103 12.88 -4.49 -1.13
C TYR A 103 11.66 -3.76 -1.73
N LEU A 104 10.85 -3.09 -0.90
CA LEU A 104 9.65 -2.37 -1.32
C LEU A 104 9.98 -1.18 -2.22
N THR A 105 11.00 -0.39 -1.89
CA THR A 105 11.47 0.70 -2.76
C THR A 105 11.91 0.19 -4.12
N THR A 106 12.63 -0.94 -4.16
CA THR A 106 13.07 -1.57 -5.41
C THR A 106 11.89 -2.08 -6.23
N VAL A 107 10.99 -2.86 -5.64
CA VAL A 107 9.89 -3.51 -6.39
C VAL A 107 8.82 -2.51 -6.85
N ASN A 108 8.64 -1.40 -6.13
CA ASN A 108 7.75 -0.31 -6.52
C ASN A 108 8.44 0.73 -7.43
N ASN A 109 9.72 0.53 -7.76
CA ASN A 109 10.53 1.50 -8.50
C ASN A 109 10.49 2.91 -7.88
N ASP A 110 10.50 2.98 -6.55
CA ASP A 110 10.69 4.22 -5.80
C ASP A 110 12.19 4.58 -5.86
N THR A 111 12.57 5.31 -6.90
CA THR A 111 13.97 5.68 -7.18
C THR A 111 14.48 6.83 -6.32
N CYS A 112 13.63 7.36 -5.46
CA CYS A 112 13.79 8.66 -4.82
C CYS A 112 14.32 8.52 -3.39
N PHE A 113 14.28 7.29 -2.88
CA PHE A 113 15.06 6.86 -1.75
C PHE A 113 16.54 6.61 -2.13
N HIS A 114 17.45 7.42 -1.58
CA HIS A 114 18.89 7.15 -1.59
C HIS A 114 19.39 6.95 -0.16
N GLU A 115 19.88 5.74 0.13
CA GLU A 115 20.53 5.43 1.40
C GLU A 115 21.71 6.40 1.64
N GLY A 116 21.71 7.11 2.79
CA GLY A 116 22.81 8.00 3.18
C GLY A 116 22.65 9.49 2.86
N VAL A 117 21.48 9.96 2.45
CA VAL A 117 21.19 11.40 2.29
C VAL A 117 20.50 11.93 3.57
N GLU A 118 21.14 12.85 4.29
CA GLU A 118 20.49 13.58 5.39
C GLU A 118 19.39 14.51 4.84
N TYR A 119 18.21 14.42 5.44
CA TYR A 119 17.05 15.25 5.12
C TYR A 119 17.09 16.50 6.01
N TYR A 120 17.28 17.69 5.42
CA TYR A 120 17.22 18.96 6.14
C TYR A 120 16.09 19.86 5.63
N GLU A 121 15.35 20.40 6.59
CA GLU A 121 14.38 21.48 6.45
C GLU A 121 15.08 22.78 6.00
N VAL A 122 14.49 23.49 5.03
CA VAL A 122 14.94 24.83 4.64
C VAL A 122 13.77 25.81 4.77
N GLY A 123 13.89 26.78 5.67
CA GLY A 123 13.24 28.08 5.48
C GLY A 123 11.75 28.21 5.78
N ASN A 124 11.22 27.42 6.73
CA ASN A 124 10.03 27.70 7.54
C ASN A 124 8.63 27.79 6.89
N VAL A 125 8.38 27.38 5.63
CA VAL A 125 7.03 26.90 5.24
C VAL A 125 7.13 25.89 4.08
N LEU A 126 6.87 24.63 4.38
CA LEU A 126 6.60 23.56 3.41
C LEU A 126 5.20 23.02 3.71
N PHE A 127 4.32 22.99 2.71
CA PHE A 127 3.04 22.30 2.81
C PHE A 127 3.30 20.81 2.60
N HIS A 128 3.52 20.07 3.69
CA HIS A 128 3.74 18.64 3.67
C HIS A 128 2.40 17.90 3.59
N ASN A 129 2.23 17.00 2.61
CA ASN A 129 1.13 16.06 2.62
C ASN A 129 1.61 14.73 3.23
N MET A 130 1.36 14.55 4.52
CA MET A 130 1.67 13.33 5.27
C MET A 130 1.13 12.06 4.58
N LEU A 131 0.05 12.19 3.81
CA LEU A 131 -0.58 11.07 3.10
C LEU A 131 0.27 10.54 1.95
N LEU A 132 1.14 11.35 1.34
CA LEU A 132 2.08 10.92 0.31
C LEU A 132 3.32 10.24 0.89
N GLN A 133 3.58 10.46 2.18
CA GLN A 133 4.71 9.88 2.89
C GLN A 133 4.41 8.49 3.44
N ILE A 134 3.16 8.06 3.40
CA ILE A 134 2.68 6.80 3.98
C ILE A 134 1.98 5.98 2.91
N SER A 135 2.51 4.79 2.61
CA SER A 135 1.88 3.82 1.70
C SER A 135 1.71 2.47 2.40
N TYR A 136 0.72 1.68 2.01
CA TYR A 136 0.68 0.30 2.44
C TYR A 136 1.79 -0.55 1.81
N ILE A 137 2.26 -1.54 2.57
CA ILE A 137 3.18 -2.58 2.09
C ILE A 137 2.53 -3.63 1.20
N GLU A 138 1.21 -3.79 1.28
CA GLU A 138 0.44 -4.83 0.60
C GLU A 138 -0.36 -4.19 -0.53
N ASP A 139 -0.32 -4.83 -1.69
CA ASP A 139 -1.24 -4.55 -2.78
C ASP A 139 -2.51 -5.39 -2.60
N ILE A 140 -3.67 -4.84 -2.97
CA ILE A 140 -4.89 -5.65 -3.08
C ILE A 140 -4.89 -6.30 -4.47
N THR A 141 -4.75 -7.63 -4.49
CA THR A 141 -4.56 -8.41 -5.72
C THR A 141 -5.82 -9.14 -6.18
N ASP A 142 -6.84 -9.20 -5.32
CA ASP A 142 -8.14 -9.78 -5.64
C ASP A 142 -9.18 -9.18 -4.68
N LEU A 143 -10.36 -8.90 -5.22
CA LEU A 143 -11.48 -8.32 -4.47
C LEU A 143 -12.80 -8.93 -4.97
N GLN A 144 -13.41 -9.72 -4.10
CA GLN A 144 -14.66 -10.41 -4.41
C GLN A 144 -15.81 -9.86 -3.58
N ILE A 145 -16.95 -9.62 -4.23
CA ILE A 145 -18.16 -9.13 -3.57
C ILE A 145 -19.34 -10.04 -3.92
N THR A 146 -19.84 -10.74 -2.91
CA THR A 146 -20.92 -11.71 -3.09
C THR A 146 -22.14 -11.33 -2.26
N ALA A 147 -23.33 -11.45 -2.85
CA ALA A 147 -24.59 -11.34 -2.11
C ALA A 147 -24.72 -12.53 -1.13
N VAL A 148 -24.85 -12.27 0.17
CA VAL A 148 -25.18 -13.31 1.18
C VAL A 148 -26.68 -13.50 1.28
N THR A 149 -27.44 -12.42 1.13
CA THR A 149 -28.89 -12.40 0.96
C THR A 149 -29.22 -11.65 -0.33
N ASP A 150 -30.42 -11.84 -0.88
CA ASP A 150 -30.84 -11.14 -2.10
C ASP A 150 -30.64 -9.62 -1.98
N TYR A 151 -29.86 -9.07 -2.92
CA TYR A 151 -29.60 -7.64 -3.02
C TYR A 151 -30.77 -6.95 -3.76
N ASP A 152 -31.16 -7.54 -4.88
CA ASP A 152 -32.35 -7.22 -5.67
C ASP A 152 -32.85 -8.47 -6.44
N ALA A 153 -33.73 -8.29 -7.43
CA ALA A 153 -34.29 -9.39 -8.22
C ALA A 153 -33.30 -9.99 -9.25
N GLU A 154 -32.33 -9.21 -9.72
CA GLU A 154 -31.29 -9.62 -10.67
C GLU A 154 -30.06 -10.20 -9.95
N HIS A 155 -29.90 -9.88 -8.67
CA HIS A 155 -28.79 -10.28 -7.82
C HIS A 155 -29.28 -11.05 -6.56
N PRO A 156 -29.79 -12.29 -6.72
CA PRO A 156 -30.17 -13.15 -5.59
C PRO A 156 -28.96 -13.58 -4.74
N ALA A 157 -29.20 -14.14 -3.57
CA ALA A 157 -28.17 -14.71 -2.71
C ALA A 157 -27.23 -15.66 -3.47
N GLY A 158 -25.92 -15.49 -3.27
CA GLY A 158 -24.85 -16.19 -3.98
C GLY A 158 -24.36 -15.51 -5.25
N SER A 159 -25.02 -14.43 -5.70
CA SER A 159 -24.60 -13.69 -6.91
C SER A 159 -23.33 -12.88 -6.67
N ASN A 160 -22.50 -12.77 -7.70
CA ASN A 160 -21.41 -11.80 -7.76
C ASN A 160 -22.01 -10.39 -7.95
N LEU A 161 -21.50 -9.41 -7.22
CA LEU A 161 -21.91 -8.00 -7.26
C LEU A 161 -20.79 -7.07 -7.76
N GLU A 162 -19.64 -7.59 -8.18
CA GLU A 162 -18.47 -6.83 -8.62
C GLU A 162 -18.78 -5.90 -9.79
N ASP A 163 -19.68 -6.29 -10.70
CA ASP A 163 -20.06 -5.49 -11.88
C ASP A 163 -20.94 -4.28 -11.54
N ILE A 164 -21.53 -4.26 -10.34
CA ILE A 164 -22.34 -3.14 -9.84
C ILE A 164 -21.69 -2.45 -8.64
N CYS A 165 -20.44 -2.80 -8.34
CA CYS A 165 -19.70 -2.30 -7.20
C CYS A 165 -18.43 -1.59 -7.66
N TYR A 166 -18.25 -0.35 -7.22
CA TYR A 166 -17.03 0.42 -7.44
C TYR A 166 -16.20 0.46 -6.17
N ILE A 167 -14.89 0.31 -6.32
CA ILE A 167 -13.92 0.60 -5.27
C ILE A 167 -13.35 2.00 -5.49
N SER A 168 -13.44 2.86 -4.48
CA SER A 168 -12.71 4.12 -4.41
C SER A 168 -11.54 3.99 -3.45
N TYR A 169 -10.36 4.48 -3.81
CA TYR A 169 -9.14 4.35 -3.03
C TYR A 169 -8.16 5.48 -3.35
N GLY A 170 -7.20 5.71 -2.46
CA GLY A 170 -6.07 6.58 -2.76
C GLY A 170 -4.83 5.75 -3.07
N SER A 171 -3.99 6.17 -4.01
CA SER A 171 -2.76 5.49 -4.40
C SER A 171 -1.69 6.48 -4.86
N VAL A 172 -0.47 6.30 -4.38
CA VAL A 172 0.70 7.06 -4.85
C VAL A 172 1.44 6.38 -5.99
N ASP A 173 0.96 5.24 -6.49
CA ASP A 173 1.66 4.43 -7.51
C ASP A 173 2.04 5.25 -8.75
N LYS A 174 1.06 5.92 -9.38
CA LYS A 174 1.33 6.75 -10.56
C LYS A 174 2.21 7.95 -10.25
N TYR A 175 2.08 8.51 -9.04
CA TYR A 175 2.88 9.63 -8.60
C TYR A 175 4.36 9.23 -8.46
N VAL A 176 4.64 8.08 -7.83
CA VAL A 176 6.00 7.52 -7.72
C VAL A 176 6.58 7.21 -9.10
N HIS A 177 5.81 6.54 -9.98
CA HIS A 177 6.25 6.20 -11.33
C HIS A 177 6.45 7.41 -12.26
N SER A 178 5.80 8.55 -11.96
CA SER A 178 6.02 9.82 -12.65
C SER A 178 7.26 10.58 -12.16
N GLY A 179 7.99 10.03 -11.17
CA GLY A 179 9.07 10.75 -10.51
C GLY A 179 8.57 11.89 -9.63
N TYR A 180 7.42 11.70 -8.95
CA TYR A 180 6.81 12.67 -8.04
C TYR A 180 6.35 13.95 -8.76
N SER A 181 5.77 13.78 -9.94
CA SER A 181 5.21 14.86 -10.74
C SER A 181 3.69 14.73 -10.87
N PHE A 182 2.97 15.69 -10.31
CA PHE A 182 1.50 15.69 -10.36
C PHE A 182 0.93 15.94 -11.76
N ASP A 183 1.64 16.70 -12.60
CA ASP A 183 1.20 17.05 -13.95
C ASP A 183 1.02 15.83 -14.87
N GLN A 184 1.61 14.69 -14.52
CA GLN A 184 1.56 13.45 -15.31
C GLN A 184 0.71 12.35 -14.67
N ALA A 185 0.28 12.53 -13.43
CA ALA A 185 -0.36 11.52 -12.60
C ALA A 185 -1.76 11.95 -12.15
N MET A 186 -2.62 12.43 -13.06
CA MET A 186 -3.99 12.79 -12.70
C MET A 186 -4.85 11.54 -12.49
N ALA A 187 -5.40 11.39 -11.28
CA ALA A 187 -6.38 10.36 -10.98
C ALA A 187 -7.82 10.74 -11.39
N ASN A 188 -8.71 9.75 -11.46
CA ASN A 188 -10.11 9.92 -11.89
C ASN A 188 -11.06 10.34 -10.76
N GLY A 189 -10.55 10.58 -9.55
CA GLY A 189 -11.31 11.01 -8.39
C GLY A 189 -12.08 9.87 -7.73
N LEU A 190 -12.98 10.23 -6.81
CA LEU A 190 -13.86 9.29 -6.13
C LEU A 190 -15.10 8.97 -6.98
N TYR A 191 -15.69 7.82 -6.74
CA TYR A 191 -16.94 7.45 -7.41
C TYR A 191 -18.08 8.42 -7.03
N PRO A 192 -18.90 8.91 -7.99
CA PRO A 192 -19.88 9.99 -7.74
C PRO A 192 -20.87 9.74 -6.60
N LEU A 193 -21.35 8.50 -6.42
CA LEU A 193 -22.31 8.20 -5.36
C LEU A 193 -21.73 8.37 -3.95
N TYR A 194 -20.41 8.25 -3.79
CA TYR A 194 -19.74 8.61 -2.55
C TYR A 194 -19.95 10.10 -2.26
N HIS A 195 -19.74 10.95 -3.27
CA HIS A 195 -19.88 12.40 -3.13
C HIS A 195 -21.31 12.80 -2.75
N GLU A 196 -22.31 12.19 -3.38
CA GLU A 196 -23.73 12.38 -3.04
C GLU A 196 -24.03 12.00 -1.59
N TYR A 197 -23.59 10.82 -1.14
CA TYR A 197 -23.75 10.39 0.25
C TYR A 197 -23.20 11.44 1.22
N ALA A 198 -22.01 11.93 0.94
CA ALA A 198 -21.34 12.81 1.86
C ALA A 198 -22.05 14.18 1.92
N GLN A 199 -22.52 14.70 0.78
CA GLN A 199 -23.31 15.94 0.74
C GLN A 199 -24.64 15.83 1.52
N GLU A 200 -25.27 14.66 1.52
CA GLU A 200 -26.50 14.40 2.28
C GLU A 200 -26.24 14.22 3.78
N ASN A 201 -25.03 13.83 4.16
CA ASN A 201 -24.69 13.41 5.52
C ASN A 201 -23.61 14.29 6.17
N LEU A 202 -23.68 15.61 5.95
CA LEU A 202 -22.76 16.63 6.53
C LEU A 202 -22.66 16.62 8.08
N LYS A 203 -23.55 15.91 8.77
CA LYS A 203 -23.54 15.75 10.24
C LYS A 203 -22.95 14.42 10.72
N ASP A 204 -22.75 13.43 9.86
CA ASP A 204 -21.96 12.25 10.23
C ASP A 204 -20.51 12.69 10.28
N PHE A 205 -19.90 12.69 11.47
CA PHE A 205 -18.52 13.09 11.68
C PHE A 205 -17.55 12.37 10.71
N ARG A 206 -17.84 11.14 10.30
CA ARG A 206 -17.02 10.37 9.36
C ARG A 206 -17.20 10.84 7.92
N ALA A 207 -18.39 11.30 7.54
CA ALA A 207 -18.65 11.90 6.23
C ALA A 207 -18.21 13.37 6.17
N ALA A 208 -18.31 14.10 7.29
CA ALA A 208 -17.97 15.50 7.43
C ALA A 208 -16.47 15.76 7.53
N VAL A 209 -15.74 14.97 8.35
CA VAL A 209 -14.26 14.99 8.36
C VAL A 209 -13.75 14.56 6.99
N TYR A 210 -14.38 13.57 6.35
CA TYR A 210 -13.99 13.13 5.03
C TYR A 210 -14.27 14.17 3.94
N LEU A 211 -15.43 14.83 3.90
CA LEU A 211 -15.71 15.87 2.91
C LEU A 211 -14.93 17.15 3.15
N GLU A 212 -14.78 17.58 4.40
CA GLU A 212 -14.08 18.82 4.70
C GLU A 212 -12.58 18.65 4.44
N GLU A 213 -12.00 17.47 4.76
CA GLU A 213 -10.61 17.13 4.46
C GLU A 213 -10.44 16.71 2.99
N ALA A 214 -11.34 15.96 2.35
CA ALA A 214 -11.24 15.66 0.91
C ALA A 214 -11.52 16.90 0.06
N GLU A 215 -12.43 17.81 0.41
CA GLU A 215 -12.61 19.05 -0.34
C GLU A 215 -11.47 20.05 -0.10
N LYS A 216 -10.95 20.19 1.13
CA LYS A 216 -9.73 21.01 1.36
C LYS A 216 -8.50 20.36 0.76
N HIS A 217 -8.29 19.06 0.90
CA HIS A 217 -7.05 18.39 0.52
C HIS A 217 -7.05 17.93 -0.94
N CYS A 218 -8.18 17.48 -1.51
CA CYS A 218 -8.25 17.11 -2.94
C CYS A 218 -8.24 18.31 -3.86
N TRP A 219 -8.83 19.44 -3.46
CA TRP A 219 -8.90 20.62 -4.33
C TRP A 219 -7.87 21.72 -4.04
N LYS A 220 -7.31 21.81 -2.81
CA LYS A 220 -6.23 22.79 -2.49
C LYS A 220 -4.85 22.18 -2.21
N MET A 221 -4.72 20.85 -2.03
CA MET A 221 -3.46 20.20 -1.62
C MET A 221 -3.03 19.00 -2.48
N GLY A 222 -3.56 18.87 -3.71
CA GLY A 222 -3.13 17.84 -4.67
C GLY A 222 -3.73 16.43 -4.48
N MET A 223 -4.60 16.18 -3.49
CA MET A 223 -5.14 14.82 -3.29
C MET A 223 -6.02 14.31 -4.44
N LYS A 224 -6.56 15.18 -5.31
CA LYS A 224 -7.28 14.72 -6.52
C LYS A 224 -6.34 13.92 -7.45
N GLU A 225 -5.04 14.14 -7.37
CA GLU A 225 -4.05 13.47 -8.21
C GLU A 225 -3.76 12.03 -7.75
N ILE A 226 -4.18 11.65 -6.54
CA ILE A 226 -3.94 10.29 -6.01
C ILE A 226 -5.23 9.52 -5.72
N MET A 227 -6.40 10.06 -6.04
CA MET A 227 -7.70 9.45 -5.72
C MET A 227 -8.29 8.75 -6.93
N TYR A 228 -8.49 7.45 -6.82
CA TYR A 228 -8.95 6.59 -7.90
C TYR A 228 -10.28 5.94 -7.58
N HIS A 229 -11.00 5.58 -8.64
CA HIS A 229 -12.06 4.58 -8.55
C HIS A 229 -12.07 3.67 -9.78
N GLU A 230 -12.49 2.44 -9.59
CA GLU A 230 -12.70 1.44 -10.66
C GLU A 230 -13.77 0.44 -10.26
N LEU A 231 -14.27 -0.34 -11.22
CA LEU A 231 -15.16 -1.46 -10.92
C LEU A 231 -14.39 -2.51 -10.12
N ALA A 232 -15.03 -3.13 -9.14
CA ALA A 232 -14.37 -4.15 -8.34
C ALA A 232 -13.92 -5.36 -9.18
N SER A 233 -14.63 -5.67 -10.28
CA SER A 233 -14.26 -6.73 -11.22
C SER A 233 -12.97 -6.47 -11.99
N GLU A 234 -12.47 -5.22 -12.02
CA GLU A 234 -11.19 -4.88 -12.64
C GLU A 234 -9.99 -5.22 -11.73
N VAL A 235 -10.23 -5.42 -10.42
CA VAL A 235 -9.15 -5.71 -9.46
C VAL A 235 -8.76 -7.18 -9.53
N ASN A 236 -7.58 -7.45 -10.08
CA ASN A 236 -7.06 -8.81 -10.26
C ASN A 236 -5.53 -8.85 -10.14
N PRO A 237 -4.87 -10.02 -10.15
CA PRO A 237 -3.42 -10.09 -9.98
C PRO A 237 -2.60 -9.37 -11.07
N GLU A 238 -3.17 -9.15 -12.26
CA GLU A 238 -2.54 -8.37 -13.34
C GLU A 238 -2.79 -6.86 -13.18
N HIS A 239 -3.87 -6.48 -12.49
CA HIS A 239 -4.29 -5.11 -12.21
C HIS A 239 -4.60 -4.90 -10.72
N PRO A 240 -3.59 -5.03 -9.83
CA PRO A 240 -3.81 -4.89 -8.40
C PRO A 240 -3.91 -3.41 -7.99
N LEU A 241 -4.55 -3.15 -6.85
CA LEU A 241 -4.51 -1.83 -6.23
C LEU A 241 -3.18 -1.66 -5.50
N LYS A 242 -2.28 -0.85 -6.08
CA LYS A 242 -0.91 -0.68 -5.61
C LYS A 242 -0.72 0.56 -4.75
N MET A 243 0.28 0.51 -3.88
CA MET A 243 0.77 1.65 -3.10
C MET A 243 -0.37 2.51 -2.50
N LEU A 244 -1.34 1.81 -1.91
CA LEU A 244 -2.55 2.41 -1.37
C LEU A 244 -2.18 3.41 -0.26
N ALA A 245 -2.70 4.63 -0.35
CA ALA A 245 -2.29 5.77 0.47
C ALA A 245 -3.37 6.85 0.50
N GLY A 246 -3.47 7.62 1.59
CA GLY A 246 -4.28 8.83 1.66
C GLY A 246 -5.81 8.67 1.72
N PHE A 247 -6.38 7.62 1.12
CA PHE A 247 -7.79 7.29 1.25
C PHE A 247 -8.00 5.80 1.40
N PRO A 248 -8.80 5.35 2.41
CA PRO A 248 -8.98 3.93 2.63
C PRO A 248 -9.86 3.35 1.52
N PRO A 249 -9.52 2.15 1.01
CA PRO A 249 -10.37 1.41 0.07
C PRO A 249 -11.82 1.32 0.58
N THR A 250 -12.75 1.86 -0.22
CA THR A 250 -14.15 2.02 0.13
C THR A 250 -15.05 1.67 -1.05
N LEU A 251 -16.01 0.77 -0.81
CA LEU A 251 -16.96 0.32 -1.81
C LEU A 251 -18.19 1.23 -1.91
N SER A 252 -18.71 1.36 -3.12
CA SER A 252 -19.98 2.02 -3.46
C SER A 252 -20.73 1.19 -4.50
N PHE A 253 -22.02 0.92 -4.28
CA PHE A 253 -22.85 0.23 -5.27
C PHE A 253 -23.58 1.21 -6.18
N THR A 254 -23.75 0.87 -7.46
CA THR A 254 -24.35 1.75 -8.49
C THR A 254 -25.79 2.15 -8.22
N HIS A 255 -26.50 1.38 -7.41
CA HIS A 255 -27.88 1.62 -7.03
C HIS A 255 -28.12 1.11 -5.61
N LYS A 256 -29.24 1.51 -5.03
CA LYS A 256 -29.64 1.10 -3.68
C LYS A 256 -30.16 -0.34 -3.70
N PRO A 257 -29.84 -1.19 -2.69
CA PRO A 257 -30.46 -2.50 -2.59
C PRO A 257 -31.97 -2.37 -2.36
N ASN A 258 -32.75 -3.33 -2.86
CA ASN A 258 -34.22 -3.32 -2.73
C ASN A 258 -34.68 -3.55 -1.29
N GLN A 259 -33.81 -4.12 -0.47
CA GLN A 259 -34.03 -4.41 0.93
C GLN A 259 -32.72 -4.34 1.70
N LYS A 260 -32.83 -4.28 3.03
CA LYS A 260 -31.67 -4.51 3.89
C LYS A 260 -31.08 -5.89 3.55
N CYS A 261 -29.84 -5.91 3.06
CA CYS A 261 -29.18 -7.13 2.61
C CYS A 261 -27.81 -7.29 3.26
N GLN A 262 -27.27 -8.50 3.16
CA GLN A 262 -25.92 -8.83 3.55
C GLN A 262 -25.06 -9.08 2.33
N ILE A 263 -23.88 -8.49 2.32
CA ILE A 263 -22.84 -8.73 1.32
C ILE A 263 -21.61 -9.29 2.01
N GLU A 264 -20.87 -10.12 1.31
CA GLU A 264 -19.60 -10.67 1.74
C GLU A 264 -18.51 -10.09 0.86
N VAL A 265 -17.52 -9.46 1.48
CA VAL A 265 -16.33 -8.95 0.81
C VAL A 265 -15.17 -9.85 1.18
N THR A 266 -14.55 -10.45 0.17
CA THR A 266 -13.28 -11.17 0.31
C THR A 266 -12.19 -10.37 -0.38
N ARG A 267 -11.10 -10.11 0.32
CA ARG A 267 -9.95 -9.33 -0.17
C ARG A 267 -8.69 -10.16 -0.01
N THR A 268 -7.92 -10.27 -1.07
CA THR A 268 -6.57 -10.85 -1.03
C THR A 268 -5.55 -9.72 -1.12
N ALA A 269 -4.70 -9.63 -0.10
CA ALA A 269 -3.65 -8.63 0.00
C ALA A 269 -2.28 -9.34 -0.02
N GLN A 270 -1.31 -8.80 -0.75
CA GLN A 270 0.02 -9.41 -0.85
C GLN A 270 1.10 -8.35 -0.98
N ILE A 271 2.23 -8.55 -0.30
CA ILE A 271 3.43 -7.74 -0.53
C ILE A 271 3.88 -7.94 -2.00
N PRO A 272 4.13 -6.86 -2.75
CA PRO A 272 4.47 -6.95 -4.17
C PRO A 272 5.67 -7.87 -4.42
N GLY A 273 5.68 -8.52 -5.58
CA GLY A 273 6.71 -9.48 -5.99
C GLY A 273 6.55 -10.90 -5.43
N GLY A 274 5.51 -11.16 -4.63
CA GLY A 274 5.06 -12.53 -4.33
C GLY A 274 5.95 -13.37 -3.43
N LYS A 275 7.02 -12.79 -2.86
CA LYS A 275 7.95 -13.45 -1.94
C LYS A 275 7.30 -13.82 -0.60
N PHE A 276 6.26 -13.09 -0.21
CA PHE A 276 5.55 -13.25 1.06
C PHE A 276 4.16 -13.86 0.84
N PRO A 277 3.64 -14.62 1.80
CA PRO A 277 2.32 -15.22 1.68
C PRO A 277 1.24 -14.14 1.52
N ALA A 278 0.30 -14.40 0.63
CA ALA A 278 -0.91 -13.59 0.51
C ALA A 278 -1.78 -13.76 1.76
N ARG A 279 -2.44 -12.67 2.16
CA ARG A 279 -3.39 -12.66 3.27
C ARG A 279 -4.79 -12.46 2.71
N VAL A 280 -5.65 -13.43 3.01
CA VAL A 280 -7.06 -13.38 2.63
C VAL A 280 -7.87 -12.93 3.84
N SER A 281 -8.59 -11.83 3.69
CA SER A 281 -9.55 -11.34 4.68
C SER A 281 -10.96 -11.47 4.12
N LYS A 282 -11.89 -11.94 4.95
CA LYS A 282 -13.26 -12.19 4.57
C LYS A 282 -14.21 -11.57 5.57
N ARG A 283 -15.21 -10.82 5.10
CA ARG A 283 -16.11 -10.08 5.99
C ARG A 283 -17.51 -9.91 5.42
N VAL A 284 -18.51 -10.09 6.28
CA VAL A 284 -19.91 -9.81 5.97
C VAL A 284 -20.29 -8.42 6.48
N TYR A 285 -20.93 -7.65 5.61
CA TYR A 285 -21.50 -6.34 5.90
C TYR A 285 -23.01 -6.40 5.74
N THR A 286 -23.72 -5.61 6.55
CA THR A 286 -25.16 -5.40 6.35
C THR A 286 -25.36 -3.99 5.82
N ILE A 287 -26.06 -3.87 4.69
CA ILE A 287 -26.17 -2.61 3.93
C ILE A 287 -27.64 -2.28 3.62
N GLN A 288 -27.93 -1.00 3.37
CA GLN A 288 -29.23 -0.51 2.91
C GLN A 288 -29.12 0.76 2.08
#